data_AF-A0AAP2DDQ9-F1
#
_entry.id   AF-A0AAP2DDQ9-F1
#
_cell.length_a   1.000
_cell.length_b   1.000
_cell.length_c   1.000
_cell.angle_alpha   90.00
_cell.angle_beta   90.00
_cell.angle_gamma   90.00
#
_symmetry.space_group_name_H-M   'P 1'
#
loop_
_entity.id
_entity.type
_entity.pdbx_description
1 polymer ?
#
loop_
_entity_poly.entity_id
_entity_poly.type
_entity_poly.pdbx_seq_one_letter_code
_entity_poly.pdbx_strand_id
1 'polypeptide(L)'
;MTNNPWPIDALQDAWQLATRMHDGQKYGGADPGEQIEYMNHIGSVAFEVLTAAALEKDFDTHLAIHCAILHDTLEDTALTYDELVHRFGPAVAEGVRALTKSNTIADKQAKMHDSLARIKKQPKEIWAVKMADRITNLYAPPFYWDNEKKKAYQAEAQLIYHELKEGNRYLAERLAGKIKAYERFLK
;
A
#
# COMPACT_ATOMS: atom_id res chain seq x y z
N MET A 1 18.14 15.57 -20.57
CA MET A 1 18.91 15.06 -19.41
C MET A 1 18.14 15.49 -18.17
N THR A 2 17.28 14.62 -17.65
CA THR A 2 16.41 14.93 -16.52
C THR A 2 17.24 14.89 -15.23
N ASN A 3 17.73 16.05 -14.81
CA ASN A 3 18.29 16.27 -13.49
C ASN A 3 17.17 16.10 -12.46
N ASN A 4 17.00 14.90 -11.91
CA ASN A 4 16.44 14.77 -10.57
C ASN A 4 16.80 13.41 -9.94
N PRO A 5 17.94 13.30 -9.24
CA PRO A 5 18.10 12.25 -8.26
C PRO A 5 17.71 12.86 -6.92
N TRP A 6 16.51 12.61 -6.42
CA TRP A 6 16.34 12.74 -4.96
C TRP A 6 17.42 11.86 -4.32
N PRO A 7 18.33 12.42 -3.51
CA PRO A 7 19.44 11.68 -2.96
C PRO A 7 18.91 10.57 -2.07
N ILE A 8 19.70 9.50 -1.94
CA ILE A 8 19.45 8.39 -1.01
C ILE A 8 19.01 8.88 0.38
N ASP A 9 19.46 10.06 0.79
CA ASP A 9 19.09 10.75 2.03
C ASP A 9 17.58 10.99 2.17
N ALA A 10 16.87 11.38 1.11
CA ALA A 10 15.42 11.62 1.17
C ALA A 10 14.63 10.31 1.38
N LEU A 11 15.08 9.24 0.73
CA LEU A 11 14.52 7.91 0.93
C LEU A 11 14.79 7.39 2.35
N GLN A 12 16.01 7.60 2.84
CA GLN A 12 16.37 7.28 4.23
C GLN A 12 15.54 8.09 5.22
N ASP A 13 15.26 9.35 4.92
CA ASP A 13 14.44 10.24 5.76
C ASP A 13 12.98 9.76 5.86
N ALA A 14 12.39 9.33 4.73
CA ALA A 14 11.08 8.68 4.70
C ALA A 14 11.08 7.35 5.49
N TRP A 15 12.10 6.51 5.27
CA TRP A 15 12.23 5.23 5.96
C TRP A 15 12.39 5.39 7.48
N GLN A 16 13.23 6.33 7.92
CA GLN A 16 13.42 6.65 9.33
C GLN A 16 12.15 7.24 9.96
N LEU A 17 11.34 7.98 9.19
CA LEU A 17 10.04 8.44 9.67
C LEU A 17 9.10 7.27 9.89
N ALA A 18 8.88 6.44 8.87
CA ALA A 18 7.97 5.31 8.95
C ALA A 18 8.37 4.39 10.11
N THR A 19 9.68 4.12 10.27
CA THR A 19 10.20 3.33 11.39
C THR A 19 9.83 3.93 12.75
N ARG A 20 9.95 5.24 12.93
CA ARG A 20 9.58 5.91 14.20
C ARG A 20 8.08 5.97 14.42
N MET A 21 7.31 6.20 13.36
CA MET A 21 5.84 6.33 13.46
C MET A 21 5.16 4.99 13.73
N HIS A 22 5.71 3.90 13.20
CA HIS A 22 5.22 2.54 13.42
C HIS A 22 5.98 1.81 14.55
N ASP A 23 6.69 2.54 15.42
CA ASP A 23 7.41 1.93 16.55
C ASP A 23 6.46 1.15 17.46
N GLY A 24 6.82 -0.09 17.76
CA GLY A 24 5.99 -1.02 18.53
C GLY A 24 4.75 -1.56 17.81
N GLN A 25 4.44 -1.14 16.58
CA GLN A 25 3.32 -1.68 15.80
C GLN A 25 3.69 -3.05 15.23
N LYS A 26 2.82 -4.04 15.45
CA LYS A 26 2.98 -5.41 14.97
C LYS A 26 1.70 -5.95 14.36
N TYR A 27 1.85 -6.95 13.51
CA TYR A 27 0.72 -7.74 12.99
C TYR A 27 0.97 -9.23 13.20
N GLY A 28 -0.12 -9.99 13.37
CA GLY A 28 -0.06 -11.45 13.45
C GLY A 28 -0.09 -12.10 12.08
N GLY A 29 0.36 -13.35 12.00
CA GLY A 29 0.37 -14.09 10.74
C GLY A 29 -0.32 -15.45 10.84
N ALA A 30 0.19 -16.40 10.05
CA ALA A 30 -0.46 -17.69 9.81
C ALA A 30 -0.43 -18.61 11.02
N ASP A 31 0.51 -18.38 11.94
CA ASP A 31 0.73 -19.21 13.12
C ASP A 31 0.26 -18.51 14.40
N PRO A 32 -0.36 -19.26 15.35
CA PRO A 32 -0.73 -18.72 16.65
C PRO A 32 0.47 -18.14 17.41
N GLY A 33 0.34 -16.90 17.88
CA GLY A 33 1.38 -16.21 18.65
C GLY A 33 2.46 -15.52 17.79
N GLU A 34 2.40 -15.65 16.47
CA GLU A 34 3.29 -14.93 15.57
C GLU A 34 3.07 -13.41 15.68
N GLN A 35 4.16 -12.65 15.75
CA GLN A 35 4.16 -11.19 15.82
C GLN A 35 5.29 -10.67 14.92
N ILE A 36 4.91 -9.97 13.85
CA ILE A 36 5.85 -9.41 12.87
C ILE A 36 5.81 -7.89 12.99
N GLU A 37 6.99 -7.26 13.02
CA GLU A 37 7.11 -5.80 13.04
C GLU A 37 6.45 -5.18 11.81
N TYR A 38 5.69 -4.11 11.98
CA TYR A 38 4.93 -3.49 10.89
C TYR A 38 5.82 -2.97 9.75
N MET A 39 7.07 -2.59 10.06
CA MET A 39 8.07 -2.23 9.06
C MET A 39 8.34 -3.34 8.02
N ASN A 40 8.06 -4.61 8.33
CA ASN A 40 8.13 -5.69 7.36
C ASN A 40 7.07 -5.53 6.24
N HIS A 41 5.85 -5.10 6.58
CA HIS A 41 4.81 -4.79 5.59
C HIS A 41 5.24 -3.59 4.73
N ILE A 42 5.66 -2.49 5.36
CA ILE A 42 6.14 -1.29 4.65
C ILE A 42 7.28 -1.64 3.66
N GLY A 43 8.26 -2.43 4.10
CA GLY A 43 9.34 -2.91 3.24
C GLY A 43 8.84 -3.77 2.09
N SER A 44 7.90 -4.68 2.34
CA SER A 44 7.31 -5.53 1.30
C SER A 44 6.61 -4.69 0.22
N VAL A 45 5.86 -3.66 0.60
CA VAL A 45 5.19 -2.76 -0.36
C VAL A 45 6.22 -1.97 -1.17
N ALA A 46 7.26 -1.44 -0.51
CA ALA A 46 8.36 -0.76 -1.17
C ALA A 46 9.08 -1.66 -2.20
N PHE A 47 9.30 -2.94 -1.89
CA PHE A 47 9.94 -3.90 -2.81
C PHE A 47 9.10 -4.17 -4.06
N GLU A 48 7.78 -4.32 -3.90
CA GLU A 48 6.84 -4.48 -5.03
C GLU A 48 6.90 -3.25 -5.95
N VAL A 49 6.90 -2.05 -5.38
CA VAL A 49 6.96 -0.79 -6.13
C VAL A 49 8.30 -0.60 -6.84
N LEU A 50 9.43 -0.88 -6.17
CA LEU A 50 10.75 -0.82 -6.80
C LEU A 50 10.90 -1.82 -7.95
N THR A 51 10.33 -3.01 -7.81
CA THR A 51 10.33 -4.02 -8.87
C THR A 51 9.50 -3.54 -10.06
N ALA A 52 8.32 -2.97 -9.81
CA ALA A 52 7.47 -2.40 -10.85
C ALA A 52 8.18 -1.26 -11.61
N ALA A 53 8.83 -0.35 -10.88
CA ALA A 53 9.62 0.75 -11.43
C ALA A 53 10.79 0.29 -12.31
N ALA A 54 11.44 -0.82 -11.95
CA ALA A 54 12.53 -1.38 -12.76
C ALA A 54 12.05 -1.97 -14.10
N LEU A 55 10.77 -2.32 -14.21
CA LEU A 55 10.17 -2.99 -15.36
C LEU A 55 9.40 -2.02 -16.29
N GLU A 56 8.97 -0.86 -15.79
CA GLU A 56 8.19 0.14 -16.54
C GLU A 56 8.90 1.50 -16.55
N LYS A 57 9.22 2.03 -17.74
CA LYS A 57 10.09 3.21 -17.90
C LYS A 57 9.39 4.56 -17.69
N ASP A 58 8.07 4.61 -17.84
CA ASP A 58 7.25 5.82 -17.69
C ASP A 58 6.53 5.82 -16.34
N PHE A 59 7.30 5.69 -15.26
CA PHE A 59 6.81 5.55 -13.89
C PHE A 59 7.58 6.51 -12.98
N ASP A 60 6.89 7.48 -12.36
CA ASP A 60 7.51 8.37 -11.37
C ASP A 60 7.83 7.58 -10.10
N THR A 61 8.99 6.95 -10.16
CA THR A 61 9.50 6.08 -9.10
C THR A 61 9.68 6.84 -7.79
N HIS A 62 9.97 8.14 -7.86
CA HIS A 62 10.16 8.97 -6.66
C HIS A 62 8.85 9.15 -5.92
N LEU A 63 7.79 9.54 -6.61
CA LEU A 63 6.45 9.66 -6.01
C LEU A 63 5.99 8.30 -5.46
N ALA A 64 6.11 7.25 -6.26
CA ALA A 64 5.64 5.92 -5.91
C ALA A 64 6.34 5.37 -4.66
N ILE A 65 7.68 5.45 -4.57
CA ILE A 65 8.42 4.86 -3.44
C ILE A 65 8.20 5.60 -2.13
N HIS A 66 8.08 6.94 -2.15
CA HIS A 66 7.78 7.70 -0.95
C HIS A 66 6.35 7.40 -0.46
N CYS A 67 5.38 7.35 -1.39
CA CYS A 67 4.03 6.96 -1.04
C CYS A 67 3.98 5.52 -0.51
N ALA A 68 4.74 4.58 -1.08
CA ALA A 68 4.82 3.20 -0.58
C ALA A 68 5.33 3.12 0.85
N ILE A 69 6.39 3.88 1.18
CA ILE A 69 6.97 3.90 2.53
C ILE A 69 6.03 4.54 3.54
N LEU A 70 5.27 5.55 3.11
CA LEU A 70 4.46 6.39 3.99
C LEU A 70 2.96 6.04 3.98
N HIS A 71 2.50 5.07 3.18
CA HIS A 71 1.08 4.89 2.85
C HIS A 71 0.15 4.75 4.06
N ASP A 72 0.61 4.09 5.12
CA ASP A 72 -0.19 3.85 6.34
C ASP A 72 0.06 4.89 7.44
N THR A 73 0.98 5.84 7.24
CA THR A 73 1.37 6.78 8.31
C THR A 73 0.23 7.70 8.73
N LEU A 74 -0.63 8.13 7.82
CA LEU A 74 -1.81 8.93 8.18
C LEU A 74 -2.99 8.08 8.72
N GLU A 75 -2.99 6.76 8.49
CA GLU A 75 -4.07 5.86 8.96
C GLU A 75 -3.78 5.36 10.37
N ASP A 76 -2.56 4.91 10.61
CA ASP A 76 -2.19 4.10 11.77
C ASP A 76 -1.33 4.83 12.80
N THR A 77 -0.93 6.08 12.52
CA THR A 77 0.04 6.81 13.36
C THR A 77 -0.44 8.23 13.66
N ALA A 78 0.31 8.96 14.49
CA ALA A 78 -0.02 10.34 14.84
C ALA A 78 0.44 11.37 13.79
N LEU A 79 1.09 10.94 12.71
CA LEU A 79 1.59 11.83 11.66
C LEU A 79 0.42 12.57 10.98
N THR A 80 0.57 13.88 10.82
CA THR A 80 -0.44 14.72 10.19
C THR A 80 -0.15 14.98 8.71
N TYR A 81 -1.21 15.32 7.97
CA TYR A 81 -1.10 15.72 6.55
C TYR A 81 -0.18 16.93 6.37
N ASP A 82 -0.27 17.93 7.25
CA ASP A 82 0.53 19.15 7.14
C ASP A 82 2.03 18.87 7.39
N GLU A 83 2.36 17.96 8.31
CA GLU A 83 3.74 17.49 8.50
C GLU A 83 4.28 16.77 7.25
N LEU A 84 3.46 15.95 6.59
CA LEU A 84 3.83 15.31 5.32
C LEU A 84 4.06 16.33 4.21
N VAL A 85 3.17 17.33 4.07
CA VAL A 85 3.34 18.41 3.08
C VAL A 85 4.64 19.16 3.35
N HIS A 86 4.91 19.50 4.60
CA HIS A 86 6.11 20.26 4.97
C HIS A 86 7.40 19.51 4.65
N ARG A 87 7.42 18.17 4.86
CA ARG A 87 8.65 17.37 4.74
C ARG A 87 8.87 16.75 3.36
N PHE A 88 7.81 16.28 2.70
CA PHE A 88 7.91 15.54 1.42
C PHE A 88 7.17 16.23 0.27
N GLY A 89 6.52 17.36 0.52
CA GLY A 89 5.79 18.13 -0.47
C GLY A 89 4.37 17.64 -0.73
N PRO A 90 3.57 18.47 -1.43
CA PRO A 90 2.14 18.23 -1.62
C PRO A 90 1.83 16.96 -2.42
N ALA A 91 2.64 16.60 -3.42
CA ALA A 91 2.39 15.43 -4.26
C ALA A 91 2.43 14.12 -3.44
N VAL A 92 3.44 13.95 -2.57
CA VAL A 92 3.53 12.79 -1.68
C VAL A 92 2.41 12.81 -0.65
N ALA A 93 2.15 13.96 -0.03
CA ALA A 93 1.09 14.08 0.98
C ALA A 93 -0.30 13.76 0.40
N GLU A 94 -0.60 14.24 -0.81
CA GLU A 94 -1.86 13.93 -1.51
C GLU A 94 -1.96 12.45 -1.89
N GLY A 95 -0.87 11.84 -2.34
CA GLY A 95 -0.80 10.41 -2.63
C GLY A 95 -1.04 9.55 -1.40
N VAL A 96 -0.34 9.82 -0.29
CA VAL A 96 -0.54 9.14 1.00
C VAL A 96 -1.96 9.35 1.49
N ARG A 97 -2.48 10.58 1.48
CA ARG A 97 -3.86 10.87 1.87
C ARG A 97 -4.86 10.08 1.03
N ALA A 98 -4.64 9.92 -0.27
CA ALA A 98 -5.51 9.12 -1.13
C ALA A 98 -5.53 7.63 -0.74
N LEU A 99 -4.39 7.10 -0.28
CA LEU A 99 -4.22 5.71 0.16
C LEU A 99 -4.83 5.46 1.55
N THR A 100 -4.87 6.48 2.41
CA THR A 100 -5.51 6.44 3.74
C THR A 100 -7.02 6.36 3.65
N LYS A 101 -7.63 5.40 4.34
CA LYS A 101 -9.08 5.22 4.36
C LYS A 101 -9.75 6.21 5.32
N SER A 102 -10.96 6.64 4.96
CA SER A 102 -11.71 7.57 5.82
C SER A 102 -12.23 6.89 7.10
N ASN A 103 -11.96 7.51 8.25
CA ASN A 103 -12.51 7.09 9.54
C ASN A 103 -13.94 7.58 9.79
N THR A 104 -14.48 8.48 8.96
CA THR A 104 -15.85 8.99 9.07
C THR A 104 -16.89 8.09 8.40
N ILE A 105 -16.46 7.15 7.56
CA ILE A 105 -17.33 6.19 6.88
C ILE A 105 -17.35 4.89 7.69
N ALA A 106 -18.51 4.50 8.20
CA ALA A 106 -18.63 3.30 9.03
C ALA A 106 -18.65 2.02 8.19
N ASP A 107 -19.35 2.03 7.05
CA ASP A 107 -19.45 0.87 6.17
C ASP A 107 -18.12 0.58 5.45
N LYS A 108 -17.67 -0.69 5.52
CA LYS A 108 -16.36 -1.09 4.97
C LYS A 108 -16.32 -1.01 3.45
N GLN A 109 -17.42 -1.38 2.77
CA GLN A 109 -17.47 -1.35 1.31
C GLN A 109 -17.49 0.10 0.81
N ALA A 110 -18.32 0.95 1.39
CA ALA A 110 -18.35 2.39 1.09
C ALA A 110 -17.00 3.05 1.35
N LYS A 111 -16.30 2.67 2.44
CA LYS A 111 -14.95 3.15 2.75
C LYS A 111 -13.93 2.76 1.67
N MET A 112 -14.01 1.53 1.16
CA MET A 112 -13.17 1.08 0.07
C MET A 112 -13.48 1.82 -1.24
N HIS A 113 -14.77 2.00 -1.57
CA HIS A 113 -15.17 2.75 -2.77
C HIS A 113 -14.73 4.22 -2.71
N ASP A 114 -14.83 4.88 -1.55
CA ASP A 114 -14.28 6.23 -1.34
C ASP A 114 -12.77 6.28 -1.60
N SER A 115 -12.02 5.37 -0.99
CA SER A 115 -10.56 5.30 -1.17
C SER A 115 -10.20 5.10 -2.65
N LEU A 116 -10.84 4.15 -3.34
CA LEU A 116 -10.63 3.91 -4.77
C LEU A 116 -10.99 5.13 -5.62
N ALA A 117 -12.08 5.83 -5.30
CA ALA A 117 -12.46 7.06 -6.01
C ALA A 117 -11.43 8.19 -5.84
N ARG A 118 -10.79 8.29 -4.67
CA ARG A 118 -9.71 9.27 -4.43
C ARG A 118 -8.40 8.84 -5.08
N ILE A 119 -8.01 7.57 -4.99
CA ILE A 119 -6.84 7.02 -5.67
C ILE A 119 -6.94 7.23 -7.18
N LYS A 120 -8.10 6.99 -7.79
CA LYS A 120 -8.29 7.18 -9.23
C LYS A 120 -8.15 8.62 -9.73
N LYS A 121 -8.14 9.61 -8.83
CA LYS A 121 -7.86 11.01 -9.14
C LYS A 121 -6.37 11.36 -9.06
N GLN A 122 -5.54 10.43 -8.58
CA GLN A 122 -4.10 10.59 -8.44
C GLN A 122 -3.35 9.99 -9.64
N PRO A 123 -2.05 10.33 -9.82
CA PRO A 123 -1.18 9.67 -10.78
C PRO A 123 -1.16 8.14 -10.64
N LYS A 124 -0.82 7.43 -11.71
CA LYS A 124 -0.87 5.96 -11.77
C LYS A 124 0.07 5.28 -10.78
N GLU A 125 1.11 5.99 -10.35
CA GLU A 125 2.02 5.64 -9.27
C GLU A 125 1.26 5.33 -7.97
N ILE A 126 0.24 6.12 -7.62
CA ILE A 126 -0.55 5.89 -6.40
C ILE A 126 -1.45 4.65 -6.55
N TRP A 127 -1.90 4.37 -7.77
CA TRP A 127 -2.67 3.16 -8.08
C TRP A 127 -1.77 1.93 -7.93
N ALA A 128 -0.54 2.02 -8.43
CA ALA A 128 0.50 1.01 -8.28
C ALA A 128 0.81 0.74 -6.80
N VAL A 129 0.98 1.78 -5.97
CA VAL A 129 1.17 1.60 -4.51
C VAL A 129 -0.01 0.86 -3.90
N LYS A 130 -1.26 1.17 -4.28
CA LYS A 130 -2.42 0.44 -3.74
C LYS A 130 -2.47 -1.03 -4.17
N MET A 131 -2.09 -1.32 -5.41
CA MET A 131 -1.97 -2.71 -5.88
C MET A 131 -0.85 -3.46 -5.14
N ALA A 132 0.31 -2.81 -4.93
CA ALA A 132 1.42 -3.36 -4.16
C ALA A 132 1.00 -3.67 -2.71
N ASP A 133 0.34 -2.73 -2.02
CA ASP A 133 -0.25 -2.93 -0.69
C ASP A 133 -1.20 -4.14 -0.68
N ARG A 134 -2.08 -4.28 -1.68
CA ARG A 134 -2.95 -5.46 -1.75
C ARG A 134 -2.19 -6.75 -2.03
N ILE A 135 -1.15 -6.72 -2.85
CA ILE A 135 -0.30 -7.90 -3.14
C ILE A 135 0.34 -8.42 -1.85
N THR A 136 0.91 -7.54 -1.03
CA THR A 136 1.56 -7.92 0.23
C THR A 136 0.54 -8.40 1.26
N ASN A 137 -0.68 -7.90 1.20
CA ASN A 137 -1.75 -8.35 2.07
C ASN A 137 -2.40 -9.69 1.68
N LEU A 138 -2.12 -10.22 0.49
CA LEU A 138 -2.61 -11.54 0.02
C LEU A 138 -1.62 -12.69 0.30
N TYR A 139 -0.74 -12.54 1.28
CA TYR A 139 0.00 -13.67 1.84
C TYR A 139 -0.93 -14.59 2.67
N ALA A 140 -0.34 -15.48 3.48
CA ALA A 140 -1.13 -16.35 4.33
C ALA A 140 -2.00 -15.52 5.29
N PRO A 141 -3.33 -15.72 5.30
CA PRO A 141 -4.21 -14.98 6.18
C PRO A 141 -3.93 -15.31 7.64
N PRO A 142 -4.22 -14.38 8.57
CA PRO A 142 -4.05 -14.65 9.98
C PRO A 142 -4.81 -15.90 10.45
N PHE A 143 -4.21 -16.68 11.36
CA PHE A 143 -4.75 -17.97 11.81
C PHE A 143 -6.19 -17.89 12.33
N TYR A 144 -6.56 -16.74 12.90
CA TYR A 144 -7.86 -16.48 13.51
C TYR A 144 -8.94 -16.01 12.52
N TRP A 145 -8.65 -15.94 11.21
CA TRP A 145 -9.67 -15.59 10.21
C TRP A 145 -10.54 -16.80 9.85
N ASP A 146 -11.86 -16.60 9.95
CA ASP A 146 -12.84 -17.52 9.39
C ASP A 146 -12.86 -17.47 7.85
N ASN A 147 -13.64 -18.37 7.24
CA ASN A 147 -13.73 -18.49 5.79
C ASN A 147 -14.46 -17.29 5.15
N GLU A 148 -15.44 -16.72 5.84
CA GLU A 148 -16.21 -15.58 5.33
C GLU A 148 -15.35 -14.34 5.20
N LYS A 149 -14.54 -14.04 6.23
CA LYS A 149 -13.57 -12.96 6.22
C LYS A 149 -12.53 -13.13 5.12
N LYS A 150 -12.04 -14.36 4.90
CA LYS A 150 -11.10 -14.66 3.81
C LYS A 150 -11.74 -14.41 2.44
N LYS A 151 -12.99 -14.87 2.23
CA LYS A 151 -13.75 -14.62 0.99
C LYS A 151 -13.99 -13.13 0.76
N ALA A 152 -14.40 -12.39 1.79
CA ALA A 152 -14.59 -10.94 1.72
C ALA A 152 -13.28 -10.22 1.37
N TYR A 153 -12.16 -10.65 1.95
CA TYR A 153 -10.84 -10.06 1.68
C TYR A 153 -10.36 -10.32 0.23
N GLN A 154 -10.63 -11.52 -0.29
CA GLN A 154 -10.36 -11.84 -1.70
C GLN A 154 -11.25 -11.03 -2.66
N ALA A 155 -12.55 -10.87 -2.34
CA ALA A 155 -13.46 -10.06 -3.14
C ALA A 155 -13.04 -8.57 -3.17
N GLU A 156 -12.59 -8.03 -2.03
CA GLU A 156 -12.02 -6.68 -1.98
C GLU A 156 -10.75 -6.56 -2.84
N ALA A 157 -9.91 -7.59 -2.88
CA ALA A 157 -8.75 -7.62 -3.76
C ALA A 157 -9.12 -7.64 -5.24
N GLN A 158 -10.16 -8.39 -5.62
CA GLN A 158 -10.69 -8.39 -6.98
C GLN A 158 -11.20 -7.00 -7.38
N LEU A 159 -11.92 -6.31 -6.48
CA LEU A 159 -12.36 -4.93 -6.71
C LEU A 159 -11.16 -4.00 -6.96
N ILE A 160 -10.13 -4.06 -6.12
CA ILE A 160 -8.90 -3.27 -6.29
C ILE A 160 -8.25 -3.56 -7.65
N TYR A 161 -8.12 -4.83 -8.03
CA TYR A 161 -7.60 -5.22 -9.33
C TYR A 161 -8.42 -4.62 -10.48
N HIS A 162 -9.75 -4.77 -10.47
CA HIS A 162 -10.61 -4.29 -11.55
C HIS A 162 -10.54 -2.77 -11.71
N GLU A 163 -10.47 -2.03 -10.60
CA GLU A 163 -10.46 -0.58 -10.61
C GLU A 163 -9.09 0.01 -10.97
N LEU A 164 -7.99 -0.69 -10.63
CA LEU A 164 -6.64 -0.12 -10.67
C LEU A 164 -5.66 -0.81 -11.64
N LYS A 165 -6.02 -1.92 -12.29
CA LYS A 165 -5.13 -2.70 -13.18
C LYS A 165 -4.45 -1.87 -14.29
N GLU A 166 -5.07 -0.80 -14.75
CA GLU A 166 -4.51 0.11 -15.76
C GLU A 166 -3.46 1.07 -15.18
N GLY A 167 -3.07 0.92 -13.90
CA GLY A 167 -2.07 1.75 -13.23
C GLY A 167 -0.63 1.27 -13.41
N ASN A 168 -0.43 -0.04 -13.52
CA ASN A 168 0.88 -0.64 -13.77
C ASN A 168 0.64 -2.10 -14.20
N ARG A 169 1.16 -2.48 -15.36
CA ARG A 169 0.87 -3.78 -15.97
C ARG A 169 1.48 -4.92 -15.16
N TYR A 170 2.72 -4.76 -14.69
CA TYR A 170 3.39 -5.77 -13.87
C TYR A 170 2.61 -6.07 -12.58
N LEU A 171 2.26 -5.03 -11.82
CA LEU A 171 1.53 -5.18 -10.57
C LEU A 171 0.11 -5.71 -10.80
N ALA A 172 -0.54 -5.35 -11.91
CA ALA A 172 -1.84 -5.92 -12.26
C ALA A 172 -1.76 -7.43 -12.50
N GLU A 173 -0.80 -7.89 -13.31
CA GLU A 173 -0.56 -9.32 -13.56
C GLU A 173 -0.22 -10.07 -12.26
N ARG A 174 0.61 -9.46 -11.41
CA ARG A 174 1.00 -10.02 -10.12
C ARG A 174 -0.15 -10.11 -9.13
N LEU A 175 -0.97 -9.06 -9.01
CA LEU A 175 -2.14 -9.03 -8.15
C LEU A 175 -3.17 -10.08 -8.60
N ALA A 176 -3.44 -10.19 -9.90
CA ALA A 176 -4.31 -11.24 -10.44
C ALA A 176 -3.80 -12.65 -10.06
N GLY A 177 -2.50 -12.89 -10.18
CA GLY A 177 -1.86 -14.14 -9.77
C GLY A 177 -2.03 -14.42 -8.28
N LYS A 178 -1.84 -13.41 -7.43
CA LYS A 178 -2.02 -13.52 -5.96
C LYS A 178 -3.46 -13.80 -5.57
N ILE A 179 -4.43 -13.11 -6.19
CA ILE A 179 -5.86 -13.35 -5.96
C ILE A 179 -6.23 -14.81 -6.24
N LYS A 180 -5.75 -15.35 -7.37
CA LYS A 180 -5.95 -16.76 -7.73
C LYS A 180 -5.27 -17.70 -6.74
N ALA A 181 -4.00 -17.43 -6.39
CA ALA A 181 -3.26 -18.26 -5.44
C ALA A 181 -3.88 -18.27 -4.03
N TYR A 182 -4.57 -17.19 -3.65
CA TYR A 182 -5.24 -17.05 -2.36
C TYR A 182 -6.41 -18.03 -2.18
N GLU A 183 -6.98 -18.58 -3.26
CA GLU A 183 -8.05 -19.60 -3.23
C GLU A 183 -7.67 -20.82 -2.38
N ARG A 184 -6.36 -21.15 -2.30
CA ARG A 184 -5.86 -22.26 -1.47
C ARG A 184 -6.16 -22.13 0.02
N PHE A 185 -6.49 -20.92 0.50
CA PHE A 185 -6.82 -20.65 1.90
C PHE A 185 -8.32 -20.71 2.19
N LEU A 186 -9.14 -20.83 1.14
CA LEU A 186 -10.59 -20.91 1.25
C LEU A 186 -11.02 -22.35 1.45
N LYS A 187 -12.07 -22.53 2.26
CA LYS A 187 -12.76 -23.80 2.47
C LYS A 187 -14.09 -23.84 1.73
#